data_AF-A0A391PKH2-F1
#
_entry.id   AF-A0A391PKH2-F1
#
_cell.length_a   1.000
_cell.length_b   1.000
_cell.length_c   1.000
_cell.angle_alpha   90.00
_cell.angle_beta   90.00
_cell.angle_gamma   90.00
#
_symmetry.space_group_name_H-M   'P 1'
#
loop_
_entity.id
_entity.type
_entity.pdbx_description
1 polymer ?
#
loop_
_entity_poly.entity_id
_entity_poly.type
_entity_poly.pdbx_seq_one_letter_code
_entity_poly.pdbx_strand_id
1 'polypeptide(L)' 'MWFNYGILNDFMKEWILRKEDLKSGVITRDEYFEWKINWPQTCDDCGKHEPKREWRSANAKLRDT' A
#
# COMPACT_ATOMS: atom_id res chain seq x y z
N MET A 1 24.94 7.33 8.36
CA MET A 1 23.62 7.02 7.78
C MET A 1 22.82 6.29 8.85
N TRP A 2 21.77 6.89 9.41
CA TRP A 2 20.91 6.21 10.39
C TRP A 2 19.67 5.67 9.68
N PHE A 3 19.51 4.35 9.68
CA PHE A 3 18.28 3.73 9.21
C PHE A 3 17.22 3.90 10.30
N ASN A 4 16.12 4.57 9.97
CA ASN A 4 14.96 4.66 10.86
C ASN A 4 14.27 3.29 10.90
N TYR A 5 14.63 2.48 11.88
CA TYR A 5 14.07 1.13 12.07
C TYR A 5 12.54 1.14 12.24
N GLY A 6 11.96 2.22 12.77
CA GLY A 6 10.49 2.38 12.83
C GLY A 6 9.85 2.38 11.44
N ILE A 7 10.35 3.25 10.55
CA ILE A 7 9.90 3.38 9.16
C ILE A 7 10.06 2.04 8.41
N LEU A 8 11.19 1.34 8.60
CA LEU A 8 11.42 0.03 8.01
C LEU A 8 10.44 -1.03 8.51
N ASN A 9 10.14 -1.05 9.81
CA ASN A 9 9.19 -1.98 10.40
C ASN A 9 7.76 -1.73 9.89
N ASP A 10 7.38 -0.46 9.76
CA ASP A 10 6.06 -0.09 9.24
C ASP A 10 5.93 -0.44 7.75
N PHE A 11 7.00 -0.22 6.98
CA PHE A 11 7.07 -0.69 5.60
C PHE A 11 6.89 -2.21 5.50
N MET A 12 7.59 -2.99 6.33
CA MET A 12 7.49 -4.45 6.28
C MET A 12 6.08 -4.96 6.60
N LYS A 13 5.38 -4.33 7.55
CA LYS A 13 3.98 -4.69 7.89
C LYS A 13 3.02 -4.45 6.73
N GLU A 14 3.05 -3.24 6.14
CA GLU A 14 2.20 -2.96 4.97
C GLU A 14 2.60 -3.80 3.75
N TRP A 15 3.90 -4.06 3.59
CA TRP A 15 4.39 -4.84 2.47
C TRP A 15 3.84 -6.26 2.48
N ILE A 16 3.75 -6.91 3.64
CA ILE A 16 3.15 -8.25 3.75
C ILE A 16 1.68 -8.21 3.32
N LEU A 17 0.90 -7.25 3.83
CA LEU A 17 -0.51 -7.09 3.47
C LEU A 17 -0.70 -6.84 1.97
N ARG A 18 0.09 -5.96 1.37
CA ARG A 18 0.00 -5.67 -0.07
C ARG A 18 0.47 -6.82 -0.94
N LYS A 19 1.39 -7.64 -0.44
CA LYS A 19 1.79 -8.90 -1.10
C LYS A 19 0.66 -9.93 -1.07
N GLU A 20 -0.09 -10.00 0.02
CA GLU A 20 -1.29 -10.83 0.12
C GLU A 20 -2.41 -10.31 -0.79
N ASP A 21 -2.68 -9.00 -0.80
CA ASP A 21 -3.65 -8.37 -1.71
C ASP A 21 -3.30 -8.64 -3.19
N LEU A 22 -2.02 -8.56 -3.55
CA LEU A 22 -1.54 -8.86 -4.90
C LEU A 22 -1.69 -10.34 -5.25
N LYS A 23 -1.46 -11.24 -4.29
CA LYS A 23 -1.63 -12.69 -4.48
C LYS A 23 -3.11 -13.08 -4.61
N SER A 24 -3.97 -12.40 -3.86
CA SER A 24 -5.43 -12.59 -3.90
C SER A 24 -6.08 -11.89 -5.11
N GLY A 25 -5.33 -11.08 -5.87
CA GLY A 25 -5.84 -10.35 -7.02
C GLY A 25 -6.74 -9.16 -6.66
N VAL A 26 -6.73 -8.74 -5.39
CA VAL A 26 -7.45 -7.56 -4.88
C VAL A 26 -6.87 -6.29 -5.51
N ILE A 27 -5.55 -6.23 -5.61
CA ILE A 27 -4.83 -5.15 -6.28
C ILE A 27 -4.11 -5.68 -7.52
N THR A 28 -4.00 -4.84 -8.53
CA THR A 28 -3.22 -5.12 -9.72
C THR A 28 -1.72 -4.91 -9.47
N ARG A 29 -0.90 -5.44 -10.38
CA ARG A 29 0.55 -5.26 -10.32
C ARG A 29 0.94 -3.78 -10.42
N ASP A 30 0.24 -3.00 -11.24
CA ASP A 30 0.45 -1.57 -11.41
C ASP A 30 0.13 -0.79 -10.13
N GLU A 31 -1.01 -1.08 -9.48
CA GLU A 31 -1.36 -0.47 -8.18
C GLU A 31 -0.33 -0.80 -7.10
N TYR A 32 0.15 -2.04 -7.05
CA TYR A 32 1.24 -2.43 -6.14
C TYR A 32 2.54 -1.67 -6.44
N PHE A 33 2.88 -1.44 -7.71
CA PHE A 33 4.05 -0.68 -8.10
C PHE A 33 3.94 0.80 -7.71
N GLU A 34 2.79 1.43 -7.98
CA GLU A 34 2.51 2.81 -7.59
C GLU A 34 2.52 2.99 -6.07
N TRP A 35 1.96 2.04 -5.31
CA TRP A 35 2.09 2.04 -3.85
C TRP A 35 3.56 1.98 -3.42
N LYS A 36 4.34 1.05 -4.00
CA LYS A 36 5.71 0.79 -3.57
C LYS A 36 6.68 1.94 -3.91
N ILE A 37 6.53 2.59 -5.06
CA ILE A 37 7.44 3.67 -5.49
C ILE A 37 7.15 4.99 -4.76
N ASN A 38 5.90 5.22 -4.37
CA ASN A 38 5.47 6.45 -3.70
C ASN A 38 5.43 6.31 -2.17
N TRP A 39 5.75 5.13 -1.61
CA TRP A 39 5.89 4.93 -0.18
C TRP A 39 7.02 5.83 0.36
N PRO A 40 6.84 6.59 1.47
CA PRO A 40 5.77 6.49 2.48
C PRO A 40 4.56 7.40 2.25
N GLN A 41 4.44 8.10 1.12
CA GLN A 41 3.29 8.99 0.86
C GLN A 41 1.98 8.21 0.62
N THR A 42 2.10 6.97 0.18
CA THR A 42 1.02 5.99 -0.02
C THR A 42 0.76 5.07 1.18
N CYS A 43 1.50 5.29 2.29
CA CYS A 43 1.32 4.57 3.55
C CYS A 43 -0.05 4.90 4.14
N ASP A 44 -0.85 3.87 4.43
CA ASP A 44 -2.21 3.97 4.98
C ASP A 44 -2.29 3.46 6.43
N ASP A 45 -1.16 3.09 7.04
CA ASP A 45 -1.03 2.51 8.39
C ASP A 45 -2.04 1.36 8.60
N CYS A 46 -2.13 0.48 7.60
CA CYS A 46 -3.10 -0.62 7.52
C CYS A 46 -4.57 -0.16 7.56
N GLY A 47 -4.90 0.94 6.88
CA GLY A 47 -6.26 1.49 6.80
C GLY A 47 -6.67 2.39 7.97
N LYS A 48 -5.73 2.79 8.83
CA LYS A 48 -5.99 3.75 9.92
C LYS A 48 -5.99 5.20 9.46
N HIS A 49 -5.31 5.50 8.35
CA HIS A 49 -5.23 6.84 7.80
C HIS A 49 -5.44 6.81 6.28
N GLU A 50 -6.03 7.88 5.74
CA GLU A 50 -6.10 8.08 4.30
C GLU A 50 -4.68 8.34 3.77
N PRO A 51 -4.23 7.57 2.76
CA PRO A 51 -2.91 7.79 2.17
C PRO A 51 -2.88 9.18 1.53
N LYS A 52 -1.78 9.92 1.71
CA LYS A 52 -1.60 11.26 1.12
C LYS A 52 -1.61 11.22 -0.41
N ARG A 53 -1.34 10.06 -0.99
CA ARG A 53 -1.43 9.79 -2.41
C ARG A 53 -2.25 8.53 -2.65
N GLU A 54 -3.36 8.69 -3.35
CA GLU A 54 -4.18 7.57 -3.82
C GLU A 54 -3.34 6.71 -4.78
N TRP A 55 -3.19 5.42 -4.46
CA TRP A 55 -2.50 4.42 -5.29
C TRP A 55 -3.44 3.31 -5.76
N ARG A 56 -4.60 3.16 -5.12
CA ARG A 56 -5.70 2.31 -5.59
C ARG A 56 -6.47 3.09 -6.65
N SER A 57 -6.66 2.49 -7.82
CA SER A 57 -7.53 3.09 -8.83
C SER A 57 -8.98 3.04 -8.34
N ALA A 58 -9.78 4.07 -8.66
CA ALA A 58 -11.19 4.16 -8.26
C ALA A 58 -12.06 2.94 -8.64
N ASN A 59 -11.56 2.08 -9.54
CA ASN A 59 -12.15 0.78 -9.91
C ASN A 59 -12.30 -0.20 -8.73
N ALA A 60 -11.57 -0.05 -7.63
CA ALA A 60 -11.80 -0.87 -6.43
C ALA A 60 -13.19 -0.61 -5.82
N LYS A 61 -13.68 0.65 -5.83
CA LYS A 61 -14.99 1.00 -5.26
C LYS A 61 -16.18 0.49 -6.08
N LEU A 62 -15.96 0.16 -7.37
CA LEU A 62 -16.99 -0.36 -8.28
C LEU A 62 -17.15 -1.88 -8.21
N ARG A 63 -16.20 -2.61 -7.60
CA ARG A 63 -16.26 -4.07 -7.48
C ARG A 63 -17.09 -4.56 -6.28
N ASP A 64 -17.45 -3.65 -5.37
CA ASP A 64 -18.30 -3.89 -4.20
C ASP A 64 -19.76 -3.44 -4.40
N THR A 65 -20.18 -3.07 -5.62
CA THR A 65 -21.59 -2.76 -5.99
C THR A 65 -22.12 -3.80 -6.97
#